data_AF-A0A960PZA9-F1
#
_entry.id   AF-A0A960PZA9-F1
#
_cell.length_a   1.000
_cell.length_b   1.000
_cell.length_c   1.000
_cell.angle_alpha   90.00
_cell.angle_beta   90.00
_cell.angle_gamma   90.00
#
_symmetry.space_group_name_H-M   'P 1'
#
loop_
_entity.id
_entity.type
_entity.pdbx_description
1 polymer ?
#
loop_
_entity_poly.entity_id
_entity_poly.type
_entity_poly.pdbx_seq_one_letter_code
_entity_poly.pdbx_strand_id
1 'polypeptide(L)' 'MPKVYVEQNDSIDRALKHFKRKCEREGLFYEIKKRKHFVKPSEHKRKQKLEARKKLLKKLRQERERMKRFD' A
#
# COMPACT_ATOMS: atom_id res chain seq x y z
N MET A 1 -2.19 3.61 -13.30
CA MET A 1 -1.24 2.80 -14.10
C MET A 1 0.07 3.54 -14.13
N PRO A 2 1.18 2.88 -13.76
CA PRO A 2 2.46 3.53 -13.65
C PRO A 2 2.92 4.00 -15.04
N LYS A 3 3.43 5.23 -15.10
CA LYS A 3 4.01 5.83 -16.30
C LYS A 3 5.24 6.63 -15.89
N VAL A 4 6.32 6.52 -16.65
CA VAL A 4 7.55 7.31 -16.47
C VAL A 4 7.84 7.98 -17.80
N TYR A 5 8.07 9.29 -17.76
CA TYR A 5 8.51 10.07 -18.91
C TYR A 5 10.04 10.08 -18.91
N VAL A 6 10.65 9.92 -20.07
CA VAL A 6 12.10 9.84 -20.24
C VAL A 6 12.52 10.96 -21.19
N GLU A 7 13.52 11.75 -20.81
CA GLU A 7 14.09 12.79 -21.66
C GLU A 7 15.18 12.22 -22.57
N GLN A 8 15.53 12.92 -23.66
CA GLN A 8 16.45 12.42 -24.70
C GLN A 8 17.85 12.04 -24.18
N ASN A 9 18.31 12.66 -23.10
CA ASN A 9 19.63 12.41 -22.52
C ASN A 9 19.61 11.47 -21.31
N ASP A 10 18.45 10.92 -20.96
CA ASP A 10 18.32 10.06 -19.79
C ASP A 10 18.70 8.61 -20.13
N SER A 11 19.40 7.95 -19.21
CA SER A 11 19.74 6.53 -19.38
C SER A 11 18.49 5.66 -19.23
N ILE A 12 18.23 4.81 -20.21
CA ILE A 12 17.09 3.88 -20.24
C ILE A 12 17.04 3.03 -18.96
N ASP A 13 18.19 2.58 -18.45
CA ASP A 13 18.27 1.78 -17.22
C ASP A 13 17.74 2.54 -15.98
N ARG A 14 17.99 3.84 -15.91
CA ARG A 14 17.45 4.69 -14.83
C ARG A 14 15.93 4.79 -14.94
N ALA A 15 15.41 4.98 -16.14
CA ALA A 15 13.97 5.05 -16.39
C ALA A 15 13.26 3.73 -15.99
N LEU A 16 13.83 2.58 -16.37
CA LEU A 16 13.30 1.26 -16.00
C LEU A 16 13.30 1.04 -14.48
N LYS A 17 14.37 1.45 -13.79
CA LYS A 17 14.45 1.39 -12.33
C LYS A 17 13.39 2.28 -11.66
N HIS A 18 13.18 3.48 -12.19
CA HIS A 18 12.13 4.39 -11.71
C HIS A 18 10.73 3.81 -11.93
N PHE A 19 10.51 3.20 -13.10
CA PHE A 19 9.25 2.56 -13.42
C PHE A 19 8.94 1.39 -12.48
N LYS A 20 9.91 0.51 -12.25
CA LYS A 20 9.77 -0.60 -11.28
C LYS A 20 9.40 -0.09 -9.88
N ARG A 21 10.11 0.93 -9.38
CA ARG A 21 9.80 1.56 -8.09
C ARG A 21 8.39 2.18 -8.07
N LYS A 22 7.94 2.76 -9.18
CA LYS A 22 6.59 3.32 -9.30
C LYS A 22 5.53 2.22 -9.26
N CYS A 23 5.73 1.10 -9.96
CA CYS A 23 4.86 -0.08 -9.88
C CYS A 23 4.77 -0.66 -8.46
N GLU A 24 5.90 -0.72 -7.76
CA GLU A 24 5.98 -1.19 -6.37
C GLU A 24 5.24 -0.23 -5.43
N ARG A 25 5.44 1.08 -5.59
CA ARG A 25 4.77 2.13 -4.79
C ARG A 25 3.27 2.17 -4.99
N GLU A 26 2.81 2.02 -6.24
CA GLU A 26 1.38 1.90 -6.57
C GLU A 26 0.77 0.59 -6.04
N GLY A 27 1.58 -0.34 -5.54
CA GLY A 27 1.11 -1.59 -4.94
C GLY A 27 0.59 -2.59 -5.97
N LEU A 28 0.98 -2.46 -7.24
CA LEU A 28 0.51 -3.31 -8.33
C LEU A 28 0.70 -4.81 -8.02
N PHE A 29 1.87 -5.18 -7.49
CA PHE A 29 2.16 -6.56 -7.09
C PHE A 29 1.29 -7.05 -5.94
N TYR A 30 0.95 -6.17 -4.99
CA TYR A 30 0.03 -6.50 -3.90
C TYR A 30 -1.38 -6.75 -4.44
N GLU A 31 -1.82 -5.92 -5.37
CA GLU A 31 -3.13 -6.05 -6.00
C GLU A 31 -3.25 -7.33 -6.85
N ILE A 32 -2.23 -7.65 -7.64
CA ILE A 32 -2.16 -8.91 -8.40
C ILE A 32 -2.31 -10.12 -7.46
N LYS A 33 -1.54 -10.16 -6.36
CA LYS A 33 -1.63 -11.25 -5.37
C LYS A 33 -3.02 -11.32 -4.73
N LYS A 34 -3.63 -10.18 -4.43
CA LYS A 34 -4.96 -10.08 -3.82
C LYS A 34 -6.08 -10.51 -4.76
N ARG A 35 -5.93 -10.28 -6.07
CA ARG A 35 -6.93 -10.61 -7.10
C ARG A 35 -6.73 -11.99 -7.76
N LYS A 36 -5.65 -12.72 -7.42
CA LYS A 36 -5.32 -14.03 -8.00
C LYS A 36 -6.43 -15.07 -7.85
N HIS A 37 -7.26 -14.96 -6.81
CA HIS A 37 -8.37 -15.85 -6.54
C HIS A 37 -9.66 -15.05 -6.34
N PHE A 38 -10.79 -15.61 -6.77
CA PHE A 38 -12.10 -15.04 -6.48
C PHE A 38 -12.38 -15.13 -4.98
N VAL A 39 -12.83 -14.02 -4.40
CA VAL A 39 -13.28 -13.93 -3.01
C VAL A 39 -14.69 -13.37 -3.05
N LYS A 40 -15.61 -14.03 -2.34
CA LYS A 40 -17.00 -13.56 -2.31
C LYS A 40 -17.06 -12.13 -1.76
N PRO A 41 -17.89 -11.23 -2.34
CA PRO A 41 -17.97 -9.84 -1.88
C PRO A 41 -18.25 -9.69 -0.38
N SER A 42 -19.01 -10.62 0.21
CA SER A 42 -19.29 -10.65 1.66
C SER A 42 -18.03 -10.86 2.51
N GLU A 43 -17.17 -11.79 2.11
CA GLU A 43 -15.92 -12.07 2.80
C GLU A 43 -14.93 -10.91 2.67
N HIS A 44 -14.89 -10.30 1.49
CA HIS A 44 -14.11 -9.11 1.25
C HIS A 44 -14.53 -7.95 2.18
N LYS A 45 -15.83 -7.67 2.27
CA LYS A 45 -16.40 -6.66 3.18
C LYS A 45 -16.10 -6.99 4.65
N ARG A 46 -16.21 -8.26 5.06
CA ARG A 46 -15.89 -8.72 6.42
C ARG A 46 -14.42 -8.46 6.76
N LYS A 47 -13.50 -8.82 5.86
CA LYS A 47 -12.05 -8.61 6.03
C LYS A 47 -11.69 -7.13 6.13
N GLN A 48 -12.27 -6.29 5.27
CA GLN A 48 -12.07 -4.83 5.33
C GLN A 48 -12.49 -4.24 6.68
N LYS A 49 -13.69 -4.59 7.20
CA LYS A 49 -14.16 -4.12 8.51
C LYS A 49 -13.22 -4.53 9.65
N LEU A 50 -12.74 -5.77 9.63
CA LEU A 50 -11.80 -6.27 10.63
C LEU A 50 -10.46 -5.51 10.59
N GLU A 51 -9.91 -5.28 9.40
CA GLU A 51 -8.68 -4.50 9.21
C GLU A 51 -8.84 -3.05 9.67
N ALA A 52 -9.98 -2.41 9.37
CA ALA A 52 -10.27 -1.06 9.85
C ALA A 52 -10.31 -0.97 11.38
N ARG A 53 -11.00 -1.92 12.04
CA ARG A 53 -11.04 -2.00 13.50
C ARG A 53 -9.65 -2.20 14.10
N LYS A 54 -8.83 -3.09 13.53
CA LYS A 54 -7.44 -3.30 13.97
C LYS A 54 -6.59 -2.03 13.85
N LYS A 55 -6.72 -1.29 12.74
CA LYS A 55 -6.01 -0.01 12.53
C LYS A 55 -6.43 1.04 13.57
N LEU A 56 -7.72 1.16 13.86
CA LEU A 56 -8.22 2.08 14.88
C LEU A 56 -7.65 1.77 16.26
N LEU A 57 -7.73 0.50 16.69
CA LEU A 57 -7.21 0.08 17.98
C LEU A 57 -5.70 0.33 18.10
N LYS A 58 -4.95 0.11 17.01
CA LYS A 58 -3.51 0.43 16.98
C LYS A 58 -3.24 1.92 17.15
N LYS A 59 -4.02 2.80 16.50
CA LYS A 59 -3.89 4.26 16.64
C LYS A 59 -4.16 4.70 18.08
N LEU A 60 -5.25 4.24 18.68
CA LEU A 60 -5.61 4.57 20.07
C LEU A 60 -4.54 4.11 21.06
N ARG A 61 -3.96 2.93 20.83
CA ARG A 61 -2.83 2.44 21.63
C ARG A 61 -1.62 3.37 21.51
N GLN A 62 -1.24 3.74 20.29
CA GLN A 62 -0.11 4.64 20.03
C GLN A 62 -0.34 6.02 20.66
N GLU A 63 -1.58 6.52 20.62
CA GLU A 63 -1.96 7.79 21.23
C GLU A 63 -1.88 7.74 22.76
N ARG A 64 -2.38 6.67 23.39
CA ARG A 64 -2.21 6.46 24.84
C ARG A 64 -0.74 6.36 25.23
N GLU A 65 0.08 5.64 24.46
CA GLU A 65 1.53 5.54 24.70
C GLU A 65 2.23 6.89 24.51
N ARG A 66 1.77 7.71 23.56
CA ARG A 66 2.28 9.08 23.36
C ARG A 66 1.93 9.97 24.54
N MET A 67 0.67 10.00 24.97
CA MET A 67 0.22 10.83 26.11
C MET A 67 0.99 10.49 27.38
N LYS A 68 1.15 9.19 27.68
CA LYS A 68 1.95 8.70 28.81
C LYS A 68 3.45 9.05 28.77
N ARG A 69 3.97 9.49 27.63
CA ARG A 69 5.37 9.93 27.49
C ARG A 69 5.55 11.41 27.83
N PHE A 70 4.47 12.19 27.76
CA PHE A 70 4.48 13.63 28.04
C PHE A 70 4.08 13.95 29.49
N ASP A 71 3.37 13.04 30.17
CA ASP A 71 3.20 13.02 31.63
C ASP A 71 4.45 12.44 32.31
#